data_AF-A0A971Z2U1-F1
#
_entry.id   AF-A0A971Z2U1-F1
#
_cell.length_a   1.000
_cell.length_b   1.000
_cell.length_c   1.000
_cell.angle_alpha   90.00
_cell.angle_beta   90.00
_cell.angle_gamma   90.00
#
_symmetry.space_group_name_H-M   'P 1'
#
loop_
_entity.id
_entity.type
_entity.pdbx_description
1 polymer ?
#
loop_
_entity_poly.entity_id
_entity_poly.type
_entity_poly.pdbx_seq_one_letter_code
_entity_poly.pdbx_strand_id
1 'polypeptide(L)' 'TELAGELGIKVDVVDMPVELLREADEAFITSSAGGIMPIKSVDEKILGGGSNPITTRLHNLYWEKRWSGWLGTPIAYAD' A
#
# COMPACT_ATOMS: atom_id res chain seq x y z
N THR A 1 -0.98 0.60 9.03
CA THR A 1 -2.28 0.59 9.74
C THR A 1 -2.95 1.95 9.74
N GLU A 2 -2.22 3.05 9.98
CA GLU A 2 -2.76 4.43 10.04
C GLU A 2 -3.60 4.83 8.82
N LEU A 3 -3.03 4.75 7.61
CA LEU A 3 -3.73 5.12 6.37
C LEU A 3 -4.96 4.26 6.10
N ALA A 4 -4.89 2.97 6.44
CA ALA A 4 -6.04 2.07 6.34
C ALA A 4 -7.14 2.49 7.32
N GLY A 5 -6.79 2.87 8.54
CA GLY A 5 -7.72 3.42 9.54
C GLY A 5 -8.42 4.70 9.05
N GLU A 6 -7.67 5.64 8.46
CA GLU A 6 -8.24 6.85 7.85
C GLU A 6 -9.25 6.55 6.73
N LEU A 7 -9.02 5.47 5.98
CA LEU A 7 -9.90 5.02 4.90
C LEU A 7 -11.04 4.10 5.38
N GLY A 8 -11.14 3.82 6.68
CA GLY A 8 -12.13 2.91 7.26
C GLY A 8 -11.89 1.43 6.92
N ILE A 9 -10.66 1.07 6.59
CA ILE A 9 -10.26 -0.28 6.20
C ILE A 9 -9.74 -1.02 7.43
N LYS A 10 -10.37 -2.16 7.76
CA LYS A 10 -9.91 -3.04 8.84
C LYS A 10 -8.54 -3.61 8.49
N VAL A 11 -7.63 -3.62 9.46
CA VAL A 11 -6.32 -4.26 9.34
C VAL A 11 -6.19 -5.34 10.40
N ASP A 12 -5.89 -6.55 9.95
CA ASP A 12 -5.56 -7.69 10.81
C ASP A 12 -4.08 -8.03 10.61
N VAL A 13 -3.31 -8.10 11.70
CA VAL A 13 -1.91 -8.55 11.70
C VAL A 13 -1.89 -9.97 12.24
N VAL A 14 -1.71 -10.92 11.35
CA VAL A 14 -1.82 -12.35 11.64
C VAL A 14 -0.75 -13.13 10.89
N ASP A 15 -0.47 -14.35 11.35
CA ASP A 15 0.26 -15.32 10.54
C ASP A 15 -0.57 -15.65 9.29
N MET A 16 0.02 -15.44 8.11
CA MET A 16 -0.66 -15.60 6.83
C MET A 16 -0.07 -16.80 6.08
N PRO A 17 -0.83 -17.90 5.92
CA PRO A 17 -0.45 -18.98 5.03
C PRO A 17 -0.28 -18.46 3.59
N VAL A 18 0.70 -19.01 2.87
CA VAL A 18 0.99 -18.62 1.47
C VAL A 18 -0.21 -18.79 0.55
N GLU A 19 -1.11 -19.73 0.87
CA GLU A 19 -2.33 -19.98 0.10
C GLU A 19 -3.30 -18.80 0.14
N LEU A 20 -3.36 -18.06 1.26
CA LEU A 20 -4.20 -16.85 1.33
C LEU A 20 -3.66 -15.75 0.42
N LEU A 21 -2.34 -15.63 0.26
CA LEU A 21 -1.75 -14.65 -0.65
C LEU A 21 -2.07 -14.98 -2.12
N ARG A 22 -2.06 -16.27 -2.49
CA ARG A 22 -2.37 -16.73 -3.85
C ARG A 22 -3.84 -16.53 -4.23
N GLU A 23 -4.73 -16.50 -3.24
CA GLU A 23 -6.17 -16.28 -3.41
C GLU A 23 -6.61 -14.84 -3.10
N ALA A 24 -5.66 -13.93 -2.80
CA ALA A 24 -5.99 -12.56 -2.45
C ALA A 24 -6.60 -11.80 -3.64
N ASP A 25 -7.59 -10.93 -3.36
CA ASP A 25 -8.13 -10.01 -4.35
C ASP A 25 -7.09 -8.96 -4.77
N GLU A 26 -6.27 -8.51 -3.82
CA GLU A 26 -5.21 -7.53 -4.04
C GLU A 26 -4.00 -7.85 -3.16
N ALA A 27 -2.81 -7.51 -3.63
CA ALA A 27 -1.60 -7.50 -2.82
C ALA A 27 -0.72 -6.30 -3.16
N PHE A 28 0.07 -5.85 -2.20
CA PHE A 28 1.08 -4.82 -2.39
C PHE A 28 2.25 -5.06 -1.44
N ILE A 29 3.41 -4.53 -1.80
CA ILE A 29 4.57 -4.43 -0.90
C ILE A 29 4.79 -2.97 -0.54
N THR A 30 5.45 -2.75 0.59
CA THR A 30 5.83 -1.41 1.03
C THR A 30 7.27 -1.36 1.51
N SER A 31 7.93 -0.25 1.21
CA SER A 31 9.31 0.04 1.59
C SER A 31 9.53 1.55 1.59
N SER A 32 10.50 2.04 2.36
CA SER A 32 10.93 3.44 2.28
C SER A 32 11.38 3.81 0.86
N ALA A 33 12.04 2.88 0.16
CA ALA A 33 12.33 2.99 -1.25
C ALA A 33 11.15 2.44 -2.08
N GLY A 34 10.16 3.28 -2.36
CA GLY A 34 9.04 2.96 -3.26
C GLY A 34 7.64 3.22 -2.70
N GLY A 35 7.49 3.42 -1.38
CA GLY A 35 6.20 3.70 -0.77
C GLY A 35 5.30 2.46 -0.78
N ILE A 36 4.15 2.54 -1.45
CA ILE A 36 3.20 1.43 -1.64
C ILE A 36 3.29 0.98 -3.10
N MET A 37 3.55 -0.30 -3.35
CA MET A 37 3.78 -0.82 -4.70
C MET A 37 2.83 -2.00 -4.96
N PRO A 38 1.87 -1.87 -5.88
CA PRO A 38 0.92 -2.93 -6.20
C PRO A 38 1.61 -4.18 -6.78
N ILE A 39 1.12 -5.36 -6.39
CA ILE A 39 1.47 -6.64 -7.00
C ILE A 39 0.35 -7.03 -7.96
N LYS A 40 0.70 -7.29 -9.22
CA LYS A 40 -0.26 -7.72 -10.25
C LYS A 40 -0.53 -9.23 -10.20
N SER A 41 0.48 -10.03 -9.86
CA SER A 41 0.41 -11.50 -9.92
C SER A 41 1.35 -12.15 -8.91
N VAL A 42 0.95 -13.32 -8.41
CA VAL A 42 1.75 -14.21 -7.56
C VAL A 42 1.76 -15.59 -8.20
N ASP A 43 2.93 -16.21 -8.35
CA ASP A 43 3.08 -17.53 -8.99
C ASP A 43 2.33 -17.63 -10.33
N GLU A 44 2.51 -16.63 -11.20
CA GLU A 44 1.87 -16.52 -12.53
C GLU A 44 0.33 -16.34 -12.50
N LYS A 45 -0.31 -16.37 -11.33
CA LYS A 45 -1.74 -16.10 -11.15
C LYS A 45 -2.00 -14.61 -10.98
N ILE A 46 -2.90 -14.05 -11.81
CA ILE A 46 -3.37 -12.67 -11.67
C ILE A 46 -4.30 -12.56 -10.45
N LEU A 47 -4.01 -11.61 -9.56
CA LEU A 47 -4.84 -11.32 -8.39
C LEU A 47 -6.05 -10.48 -8.79
N GLY A 48 -7.24 -10.78 -8.26
CA GLY A 48 -8.45 -9.95 -8.42
C GLY A 48 -8.84 -9.58 -9.85
N GLY A 49 -8.45 -10.37 -10.86
CA GLY A 49 -8.65 -10.03 -12.28
C GLY A 49 -7.83 -8.81 -12.76
N GLY A 50 -6.82 -8.38 -12.00
CA GLY A 50 -5.99 -7.22 -12.27
C GLY A 50 -6.51 -5.90 -11.68
N SER A 51 -7.64 -5.95 -10.96
CA SER A 51 -8.21 -4.78 -10.27
C SER A 51 -7.56 -4.61 -8.90
N ASN A 52 -7.23 -3.37 -8.52
CA ASN A 52 -6.58 -3.06 -7.24
C ASN A 52 -7.07 -1.75 -6.56
N PRO A 53 -8.39 -1.57 -6.36
CA PRO A 53 -8.96 -0.32 -5.84
C PRO A 53 -8.51 0.03 -4.41
N ILE A 54 -8.35 -0.95 -3.50
CA ILE A 54 -7.91 -0.68 -2.13
C ILE A 54 -6.45 -0.22 -2.13
N THR A 55 -5.60 -0.93 -2.86
CA THR A 55 -4.18 -0.63 -3.00
C THR A 55 -3.98 0.75 -3.64
N THR A 56 -4.76 1.08 -4.67
CA THR A 56 -4.71 2.38 -5.34
C THR A 56 -5.09 3.52 -4.39
N ARG A 57 -6.15 3.34 -3.58
CA ARG A 57 -6.56 4.33 -2.57
C ARG A 57 -5.47 4.55 -1.53
N LEU A 58 -4.88 3.46 -1.02
CA LEU A 58 -3.78 3.53 -0.06
C LEU A 58 -2.54 4.22 -0.65
N HIS A 59 -2.14 3.85 -1.87
CA HIS A 59 -1.05 4.48 -2.61
C HIS A 59 -1.24 5.98 -2.70
N ASN A 60 -2.40 6.42 -3.19
CA ASN A 60 -2.68 7.84 -3.40
C ASN A 60 -2.67 8.61 -2.09
N LEU A 61 -3.31 8.09 -1.04
CA LEU A 61 -3.33 8.75 0.27
C LEU A 61 -1.92 8.84 0.88
N TYR A 62 -1.13 7.77 0.82
CA TYR A 62 0.26 7.78 1.33
C TYR A 62 1.05 8.95 0.73
N TRP A 63 0.95 9.08 -0.59
CA TRP A 63 1.72 10.02 -1.37
C TRP A 63 1.20 11.45 -1.23
N GLU A 64 -0.12 11.67 -1.27
CA GLU A 64 -0.74 12.96 -0.96
C GLU A 64 -0.25 13.49 0.39
N LYS A 65 -0.29 12.64 1.43
CA LYS A 65 0.21 13.01 2.75
C LYS A 65 1.70 13.30 2.72
N ARG A 66 2.50 12.47 2.05
CA ARG A 66 3.96 12.68 1.96
C ARG A 66 4.30 14.02 1.30
N TRP A 67 3.59 14.39 0.23
CA TRP A 67 3.73 15.70 -0.42
C TRP A 67 3.25 16.87 0.45
N SER A 68 2.26 16.66 1.31
CA SER A 68 1.81 17.65 2.30
C SER A 68 2.77 17.84 3.49
N GLY A 69 3.87 17.09 3.54
CA GLY A 69 4.84 17.13 4.64
C GLY A 69 4.48 16.25 5.83
N TRP A 70 3.51 15.34 5.70
CA TRP A 70 3.15 14.39 6.75
C TRP A 70 4.37 13.58 7.21
N LEU A 71 4.63 13.62 8.52
CA LEU A 71 5.80 13.03 9.18
C LEU A 71 7.15 13.46 8.56
N GLY A 72 7.17 14.60 7.86
CA GLY A 72 8.35 15.22 7.30
C GLY A 72 8.76 16.46 8.07
N THR A 73 10.06 16.73 8.10
CA THR A 73 10.59 18.04 8.52
C THR A 73 11.01 18.78 7.26
N PRO A 74 10.44 19.97 6.97
CA PRO A 74 10.87 20.78 5.83
C PRO A 74 12.36 21.12 5.94
N ILE A 75 13.08 20.98 4.82
CA ILE A 75 14.49 21.38 4.73
C ILE A 75 14.54 22.70 3.97
N ALA A 76 15.11 23.73 4.60
CA ALA A 76 15.45 24.97 3.94
C ALA A 76 16.73 24.73 3.12
N TYR A 77 16.57 24.51 1.82
CA TYR A 77 17.70 24.50 0.90
C TYR A 77 18.19 25.94 0.72
N ALA A 78 19.51 26.15 0.74
CA ALA A 78 20.06 27.43 0.30
C ALA A 78 19.84 27.57 -1.21
N ASP A 79 19.54 28.79 -1.67
CA ASP A 79 19.40 29.12 -3.09
C ASP A 79 20.67 28.78 -3.89
#